data_AF-A0A6L4WQ96-F1
#
_entry.id   AF-A0A6L4WQ96-F1
#
_cell.length_a   1.000
_cell.length_b   1.000
_cell.length_c   1.000
_cell.angle_alpha   90.00
_cell.angle_beta   90.00
_cell.angle_gamma   90.00
#
_symmetry.space_group_name_H-M   'P 1'
#
loop_
_entity.id
_entity.type
_entity.pdbx_description
1 polymer ?
#
loop_
_entity_poly.entity_id
_entity_poly.type
_entity_poly.pdbx_seq_one_letter_code
_entity_poly.pdbx_strand_id
1 'polypeptide(L)'
;MYLLNDTPILLEFLKRTIKLSNDKPKYFKKLENEFFIAGKCNCNQSDCSTVYLKRRKEWKEDDYEYSFHTNNCNVNIIPYGKNYLEIECIRYNDFPHKKEINKLFGKRKQISSSYPRISKKIKKLTKKEKERLDNYFKYSKRVSIYEKTIKHKLDFRIYQN
;
A
#
# COMPACT_ATOMS: atom_id res chain seq x y z
N MET A 1 15.50 -8.65 -5.26
CA MET A 1 14.14 -8.39 -4.78
C MET A 1 13.94 -9.16 -3.48
N TYR A 2 12.95 -8.78 -2.68
CA TYR A 2 12.61 -9.47 -1.43
C TYR A 2 11.21 -10.07 -1.50
N LEU A 3 10.95 -11.12 -0.72
CA LEU A 3 9.60 -11.65 -0.57
C LEU A 3 8.75 -10.67 0.23
N LEU A 4 7.53 -10.41 -0.24
CA LEU A 4 6.55 -9.64 0.52
C LEU A 4 6.17 -10.35 1.84
N ASN A 5 6.29 -11.68 1.90
CA ASN A 5 6.05 -12.50 3.09
C ASN A 5 7.06 -12.28 4.22
N ASP A 6 8.23 -11.71 3.91
CA ASP A 6 9.26 -11.38 4.90
C ASP A 6 9.00 -10.01 5.56
N THR A 7 8.03 -9.25 5.04
CA THR A 7 7.58 -7.95 5.55
C THR A 7 6.12 -8.01 5.99
N PRO A 8 5.81 -8.72 7.09
CA PRO A 8 4.44 -8.92 7.51
C PRO A 8 3.69 -7.63 7.85
N ILE A 9 4.38 -6.57 8.30
CA ILE A 9 3.70 -5.29 8.58
C ILE A 9 3.27 -4.63 7.26
N LEU A 10 4.14 -4.57 6.24
CA LEU A 10 3.78 -4.07 4.92
C LEU A 10 2.65 -4.90 4.29
N LEU A 11 2.74 -6.23 4.33
CA LEU A 11 1.73 -7.10 3.75
C LEU A 11 0.35 -6.88 4.38
N GLU A 12 0.27 -6.82 5.71
CA GLU A 12 -0.99 -6.57 6.42
C GLU A 12 -1.50 -5.15 6.19
N PHE A 13 -0.61 -4.15 6.15
CA PHE A 13 -0.95 -2.78 5.78
C PHE A 13 -1.63 -2.71 4.40
N LEU A 14 -1.02 -3.30 3.37
CA LEU A 14 -1.60 -3.37 2.02
C LEU A 14 -2.95 -4.08 2.02
N LYS A 15 -3.04 -5.21 2.75
CA LYS A 15 -4.29 -5.98 2.87
C LYS A 15 -5.42 -5.14 3.46
N ARG A 16 -5.14 -4.38 4.52
CA ARG A 16 -6.13 -3.52 5.18
C ARG A 16 -6.48 -2.30 4.34
N THR A 17 -5.50 -1.66 3.69
CA THR A 17 -5.74 -0.51 2.81
C THR A 17 -6.64 -0.87 1.64
N ILE A 18 -6.35 -1.96 0.91
CA ILE A 18 -7.17 -2.38 -0.23
C ILE A 18 -8.59 -2.81 0.22
N LYS A 19 -8.73 -3.37 1.43
CA LYS A 19 -10.04 -3.69 2.02
C LYS A 19 -10.92 -2.46 2.28
N LEU A 20 -10.36 -1.24 2.26
CA LEU A 20 -11.16 -0.01 2.32
C LEU A 20 -11.91 0.29 1.01
N SER A 21 -11.61 -0.42 -0.08
CA SER A 21 -12.38 -0.35 -1.33
C SER A 21 -13.39 -1.49 -1.46
N ASN A 22 -14.56 -1.15 -2.00
CA ASN A 22 -15.57 -2.14 -2.41
C ASN A 22 -15.14 -2.88 -3.68
N ASP A 23 -14.38 -2.21 -4.56
CA ASP A 23 -13.79 -2.79 -5.75
C ASP A 23 -12.31 -3.11 -5.51
N LYS A 24 -11.98 -4.40 -5.44
CA LYS A 24 -10.65 -4.89 -5.08
C LYS A 24 -9.92 -5.39 -6.33
N PRO A 25 -8.63 -5.08 -6.51
CA PRO A 25 -7.86 -5.61 -7.62
C PRO A 25 -7.90 -7.14 -7.67
N LYS A 26 -7.97 -7.72 -8.88
CA LYS A 26 -8.04 -9.18 -9.09
C LYS A 26 -6.88 -9.93 -8.43
N TYR A 27 -5.71 -9.30 -8.33
CA TYR A 27 -4.51 -9.87 -7.71
C TYR A 27 -4.50 -9.82 -6.17
N PHE A 28 -5.48 -9.18 -5.53
CA PHE A 28 -5.52 -8.98 -4.07
C PHE A 28 -5.34 -10.26 -3.25
N LYS A 29 -6.03 -11.34 -3.66
CA LYS A 29 -5.97 -12.65 -2.97
C LYS A 29 -4.61 -13.35 -3.11
N LYS A 30 -3.72 -12.86 -3.97
CA LYS A 30 -2.44 -13.49 -4.32
C LYS A 30 -1.25 -12.56 -4.08
N LEU A 31 -1.42 -11.45 -3.35
CA LEU A 31 -0.39 -10.45 -3.08
C LEU A 31 0.93 -11.08 -2.61
N GLU A 32 0.86 -11.93 -1.58
CA GLU A 32 1.98 -12.68 -0.99
C GLU A 32 2.81 -13.52 -1.97
N ASN A 33 2.18 -13.99 -3.06
CA ASN A 33 2.76 -14.97 -3.98
C ASN A 33 3.13 -14.37 -5.34
N GLU A 34 2.44 -13.30 -5.75
CA GLU A 34 2.68 -12.67 -7.05
C GLU A 34 3.60 -11.44 -6.96
N PHE A 35 3.73 -10.80 -5.80
CA PHE A 35 4.49 -9.55 -5.66
C PHE A 35 5.74 -9.68 -4.79
N PHE A 36 6.78 -8.95 -5.21
CA PHE A 36 8.09 -8.94 -4.59
C PHE A 36 8.52 -7.49 -4.38
N ILE A 37 9.17 -7.20 -3.26
CA ILE A 37 9.67 -5.86 -2.98
C ILE A 37 10.92 -5.63 -3.85
N ALA A 38 10.82 -4.68 -4.77
CA ALA A 38 11.86 -4.33 -5.72
C ALA A 38 12.67 -3.10 -5.27
N GLY A 39 12.01 -2.16 -4.58
CA GLY A 39 12.66 -0.94 -4.13
C GLY A 39 11.80 -0.17 -3.12
N LYS A 40 12.34 0.96 -2.68
CA LYS A 40 11.63 1.98 -1.90
C LYS A 40 12.02 3.36 -2.41
N CYS A 41 11.18 4.36 -2.16
CA CYS A 41 11.56 5.75 -2.42
C CYS A 41 12.74 6.18 -1.51
N ASN A 42 13.63 7.01 -2.07
CA ASN A 42 14.83 7.52 -1.41
C ASN A 42 14.81 9.05 -1.28
N CYS A 43 13.63 9.69 -1.34
CA CYS A 43 13.51 11.13 -1.11
C CYS A 43 13.88 11.55 0.32
N ASN A 44 14.09 10.59 1.23
CA ASN A 44 14.44 10.78 2.64
C ASN A 44 13.44 11.59 3.48
N GLN A 45 12.30 11.97 2.91
CA GLN A 45 11.29 12.71 3.63
C GLN A 45 10.69 11.86 4.76
N SER A 46 10.41 12.51 5.89
CA SER A 46 9.85 11.87 7.09
C SER A 46 8.43 11.35 6.87
N ASP A 47 7.70 11.93 5.92
CA ASP A 47 6.32 11.65 5.55
C ASP A 47 6.17 10.71 4.33
N CYS A 48 7.28 10.30 3.70
CA CYS A 48 7.25 9.33 2.60
C CYS A 48 7.51 7.91 3.09
N SER A 49 6.69 6.95 2.65
CA SER A 49 6.93 5.53 2.85
C SER A 49 6.63 4.69 1.61
N THR A 50 6.85 5.28 0.43
CA THR A 50 6.58 4.66 -0.88
C THR A 50 7.45 3.42 -1.12
N VAL A 51 6.83 2.35 -1.62
CA VAL A 51 7.46 1.07 -1.91
C VAL A 51 7.15 0.63 -3.33
N TYR A 52 8.13 0.09 -4.02
CA TYR A 52 7.98 -0.45 -5.37
C TYR A 52 7.92 -1.98 -5.31
N LEU A 53 6.83 -2.54 -5.82
CA LEU A 53 6.66 -3.99 -5.94
C LEU A 53 6.80 -4.40 -7.40
N LYS A 54 7.47 -5.52 -7.65
CA LYS A 54 7.48 -6.18 -8.95
C LYS A 54 6.56 -7.39 -8.90
N ARG A 55 5.66 -7.49 -9.86
CA ARG A 55 4.77 -8.62 -10.06
C ARG A 55 5.45 -9.68 -10.92
N ARG A 56 5.32 -10.96 -10.58
CA ARG A 56 5.86 -12.06 -11.40
C ARG A 56 5.17 -12.17 -12.76
N LYS A 57 3.89 -11.80 -12.83
CA LYS A 57 3.07 -11.80 -14.05
C LYS A 57 2.96 -10.39 -14.61
N GLU A 58 2.81 -10.30 -15.93
CA GLU A 58 2.50 -9.04 -16.61
C GLU A 58 1.10 -8.53 -16.23
N TRP A 59 0.89 -7.24 -16.40
CA TRP A 59 -0.41 -6.60 -16.23
C TRP A 59 -1.40 -7.09 -17.28
N LYS A 60 -2.69 -7.14 -16.92
CA LYS A 60 -3.78 -7.31 -17.89
C LYS A 60 -4.44 -5.96 -18.12
N GLU A 61 -5.12 -5.79 -19.26
CA GLU A 61 -5.72 -4.52 -19.69
C GLU A 61 -6.70 -3.89 -18.67
N ASP A 62 -7.24 -4.68 -17.73
CA ASP A 62 -8.16 -4.19 -16.69
C ASP A 62 -7.48 -3.80 -15.35
N ASP A 63 -6.15 -3.77 -15.26
CA ASP A 63 -5.46 -3.42 -14.02
C ASP A 63 -5.30 -1.87 -13.93
N TYR A 64 -6.19 -1.20 -13.19
CA TYR A 64 -6.24 0.27 -13.02
C TYR A 64 -5.56 0.76 -11.73
N GLU A 65 -5.34 2.08 -11.63
CA GLU A 65 -4.89 2.74 -10.41
C GLU A 65 -5.97 2.71 -9.30
N TYR A 66 -5.54 2.51 -8.05
CA TYR A 66 -6.40 2.60 -6.88
C TYR A 66 -5.90 3.67 -5.91
N SER A 67 -6.69 4.74 -5.74
CA SER A 67 -6.40 5.82 -4.79
C SER A 67 -7.23 5.66 -3.51
N PHE A 68 -6.52 5.63 -2.38
CA PHE A 68 -7.07 5.50 -1.03
C PHE A 68 -6.72 6.75 -0.23
N HIS A 69 -7.58 7.77 -0.36
CA HIS A 69 -7.58 8.87 0.58
C HIS A 69 -8.24 8.39 1.86
N THR A 70 -7.49 8.43 2.95
CA THR A 70 -8.03 8.21 4.28
C THR A 70 -7.86 9.49 5.08
N ASN A 71 -8.60 9.62 6.17
CA ASN A 71 -8.27 10.63 7.18
C ASN A 71 -6.83 10.48 7.67
N ASN A 72 -6.21 9.29 7.49
CA ASN A 72 -4.94 8.90 8.07
C ASN A 72 -3.74 8.76 7.10
N CYS A 73 -3.91 8.95 5.80
CA CYS A 73 -2.87 8.90 4.78
C CYS A 73 -3.48 9.07 3.39
N ASN A 74 -2.65 9.48 2.42
CA ASN A 74 -2.91 9.16 1.03
C ASN A 74 -2.10 7.90 0.65
N VAL A 75 -2.78 6.90 0.10
CA VAL A 75 -2.13 5.72 -0.48
C VAL A 75 -2.62 5.56 -1.91
N ASN A 76 -1.72 5.67 -2.89
CA ASN A 76 -2.01 5.33 -4.28
C ASN A 76 -1.34 3.99 -4.62
N ILE A 77 -2.08 3.13 -5.31
CA ILE A 77 -1.59 1.85 -5.83
C ILE A 77 -1.63 1.96 -7.34
N ILE A 78 -0.46 2.20 -7.94
CA ILE A 78 -0.34 2.61 -9.34
C ILE A 78 0.41 1.51 -10.11
N PRO A 79 -0.25 0.78 -11.02
CA PRO A 79 0.45 -0.05 -11.98
C PRO A 79 1.35 0.82 -12.86
N TYR A 80 2.64 0.48 -12.96
CA TYR A 80 3.57 1.18 -13.84
C TYR A 80 4.56 0.20 -14.50
N GLY A 81 5.05 0.59 -15.68
CA GLY A 81 5.90 -0.28 -16.49
C GLY A 81 5.26 -1.65 -16.80
N LYS A 82 6.09 -2.61 -17.22
CA LYS A 82 5.63 -3.91 -17.72
C LYS A 82 4.96 -4.79 -16.64
N ASN A 83 5.36 -4.65 -15.38
CA ASN A 83 4.89 -5.47 -14.26
C ASN A 83 5.21 -4.90 -12.87
N TYR A 84 5.30 -3.58 -12.74
CA TYR A 84 5.59 -2.94 -11.45
C TYR A 84 4.34 -2.28 -10.87
N LEU A 85 4.29 -2.25 -9.55
CA LEU A 85 3.25 -1.60 -8.76
C LEU A 85 3.92 -0.63 -7.81
N GLU A 86 3.60 0.64 -7.96
CA GLU A 86 4.00 1.67 -7.02
C GLU A 86 2.95 1.74 -5.93
N ILE A 87 3.40 1.60 -4.69
CA ILE A 87 2.58 1.86 -3.50
C ILE A 87 3.05 3.20 -2.97
N GLU A 88 2.48 4.26 -3.52
CA GLU A 88 2.75 5.63 -3.09
C GLU A 88 2.09 5.85 -1.73
N CYS A 89 2.87 6.21 -0.72
CA CYS A 89 2.40 6.43 0.65
C CYS A 89 2.95 7.77 1.14
N ILE A 90 2.13 8.81 1.09
CA ILE A 90 2.50 10.19 1.44
C ILE A 90 1.61 10.70 2.56
N ARG A 91 2.20 11.06 3.72
CA ARG A 91 1.47 11.79 4.78
C ARG A 91 2.29 12.26 6.00
N TYR A 92 1.77 13.29 6.68
CA TYR A 92 2.14 13.86 7.99
C TYR A 92 2.32 12.91 9.20
N ASN A 93 1.98 11.61 9.13
CA ASN A 93 2.07 10.66 10.26
C ASN A 93 2.98 9.45 9.92
N ASP A 94 3.56 8.83 10.96
CA ASP A 94 4.41 7.65 10.84
C ASP A 94 3.70 6.41 10.27
N PHE A 95 4.07 5.99 9.07
CA PHE A 95 3.57 4.74 8.47
C PHE A 95 4.00 3.50 9.28
N PRO A 96 3.10 2.53 9.53
CA PRO A 96 3.39 1.32 10.31
C PRO A 96 4.57 0.52 9.74
N HIS A 97 4.62 0.38 8.42
CA HIS A 97 5.61 -0.42 7.70
C HIS A 97 6.95 0.29 7.48
N LYS A 98 7.05 1.61 7.64
CA LYS A 98 8.26 2.39 7.28
C LYS A 98 9.53 1.85 7.94
N LYS A 99 9.47 1.55 9.25
CA LYS A 99 10.62 0.98 9.99
C LYS A 99 11.02 -0.41 9.49
N GLU A 100 10.04 -1.25 9.13
CA GLU A 100 10.28 -2.59 8.58
C GLU A 100 11.00 -2.50 7.23
N ILE A 101 10.53 -1.62 6.35
CA ILE A 101 11.12 -1.41 5.02
C ILE A 101 12.51 -0.76 5.11
N ASN A 102 12.69 0.25 5.96
CA ASN A 102 14.02 0.83 6.18
C ASN A 102 15.02 -0.21 6.70
N LYS A 103 14.60 -1.10 7.60
CA LYS A 103 15.45 -2.20 8.09
C LYS A 103 15.76 -3.23 7.00
N LEU A 104 14.81 -3.53 6.11
CA LEU A 104 15.00 -4.44 4.99
C LEU A 104 16.10 -3.93 4.04
N PHE A 105 16.05 -2.64 3.69
CA PHE A 105 16.99 -2.03 2.75
C PHE A 105 18.29 -1.52 3.40
N GLY A 106 18.29 -1.20 4.69
CA GLY A 106 19.50 -0.76 5.41
C GLY A 106 20.52 -1.87 5.67
N LYS A 107 20.14 -3.15 5.48
CA LYS A 107 20.99 -4.32 5.79
C LYS A 107 21.75 -4.93 4.61
N ARG A 108 21.59 -4.49 3.35
CA ARG A 108 22.26 -5.12 2.18
C ARG A 108 22.61 -4.15 1.04
N LYS A 109 23.80 -4.36 0.43
CA LYS A 109 24.37 -3.58 -0.70
C LYS A 109 23.98 -4.07 -2.11
N GLN A 110 23.35 -5.24 -2.29
CA GLN A 110 22.91 -5.72 -3.61
C GLN A 110 21.53 -6.39 -3.57
N ILE A 111 20.61 -5.87 -4.38
CA ILE A 111 19.27 -6.42 -4.60
C ILE A 111 19.37 -7.33 -5.84
N SER A 112 19.15 -8.64 -5.67
CA SER A 112 19.10 -9.56 -6.83
C SER A 112 18.03 -9.12 -7.85
N SER A 113 18.33 -9.22 -9.14
CA SER A 113 17.35 -9.04 -10.22
C SER A 113 16.44 -10.27 -10.41
N SER A 114 16.80 -11.43 -9.84
CA SER A 114 16.01 -12.66 -9.93
C SER A 114 14.88 -12.70 -8.90
N TYR A 115 13.76 -13.35 -9.27
CA TYR A 115 12.63 -13.56 -8.36
C TYR A 115 13.03 -14.52 -7.23
N PRO A 116 12.86 -14.12 -5.96
CA PRO A 116 13.01 -15.03 -4.83
C PRO A 116 12.11 -16.27 -4.97
N ARG A 117 12.57 -17.40 -4.45
CA ARG A 117 11.76 -18.61 -4.31
C ARG A 117 10.61 -18.33 -3.34
N ILE A 118 9.37 -18.59 -3.76
CA ILE A 118 8.19 -18.33 -2.94
C ILE A 118 8.25 -19.22 -1.71
N SER A 119 8.14 -18.61 -0.53
CA SER A 119 7.93 -19.31 0.74
C SER A 119 6.44 -19.34 1.06
N LYS A 120 5.91 -20.52 1.42
CA LYS A 120 4.55 -20.67 1.97
C LYS A 120 4.44 -20.12 3.39
N LYS A 121 5.56 -19.89 4.08
CA LYS A 121 5.58 -19.42 5.47
C LYS A 121 5.55 -17.89 5.48
N ILE A 122 4.40 -17.32 5.85
CA ILE A 122 4.28 -15.90 6.15
C ILE A 122 4.78 -15.68 7.58
N LYS A 123 5.70 -14.72 7.77
CA LYS A 123 6.14 -14.34 9.11
C LYS A 123 4.93 -13.80 9.89
N LYS A 124 4.69 -14.30 11.10
CA LYS A 124 3.55 -13.84 11.91
C LYS A 124 3.87 -12.48 12.54
N LEU A 125 2.86 -11.61 12.61
CA LEU A 125 2.90 -10.38 13.38
C LEU A 125 2.94 -10.70 14.88
N THR A 126 3.79 -9.99 15.61
CA THR A 126 3.79 -9.94 17.07
C THR A 126 2.55 -9.21 17.60
N LYS A 127 2.23 -9.38 18.89
CA LYS A 127 1.10 -8.68 19.55
C LYS A 127 1.20 -7.15 19.37
N LYS A 128 2.39 -6.58 19.63
CA LYS A 128 2.65 -5.14 19.51
C LYS A 128 2.50 -4.62 18.08
N GLU A 129 2.91 -5.41 17.07
CA GLU A 129 2.74 -5.03 15.67
C GLU A 129 1.26 -5.03 15.25
N LYS A 130 0.48 -6.01 15.73
CA LYS A 130 -0.97 -6.05 15.53
C LYS A 130 -1.65 -4.83 16.15
N GLU A 131 -1.38 -4.55 17.42
CA GLU A 131 -1.94 -3.38 18.12
C GLU A 131 -1.60 -2.06 17.39
N ARG A 132 -0.36 -1.92 16.89
CA ARG A 132 0.03 -0.74 16.10
C ARG A 132 -0.77 -0.61 14.81
N LEU A 133 -0.99 -1.71 14.08
CA LEU A 133 -1.81 -1.72 12.88
C LEU A 133 -3.29 -1.46 13.22
N ASP A 134 -3.81 -2.04 14.29
CA ASP A 134 -5.19 -1.83 14.74
C ASP A 134 -5.41 -0.36 15.08
N ASN A 135 -4.51 0.26 15.84
CA ASN A 135 -4.58 1.69 16.16
C ASN A 135 -4.49 2.59 14.91
N TYR A 136 -3.62 2.25 13.95
CA TYR A 136 -3.50 2.98 12.70
C TYR A 136 -4.81 2.94 11.88
N PHE A 137 -5.42 1.75 11.80
CA PHE A 137 -6.64 1.54 11.00
C PHE A 137 -7.94 1.86 11.76
N LYS A 138 -7.91 2.03 13.10
CA LYS A 138 -9.08 2.23 13.97
C LYS A 138 -10.06 3.29 13.45
N TYR A 139 -9.52 4.40 12.97
CA TYR A 139 -10.30 5.50 12.41
C TYR A 139 -10.11 5.66 10.91
N SER A 140 -9.36 4.76 10.26
CA SER A 140 -9.10 4.83 8.82
C SER A 140 -10.37 4.51 8.06
N LYS A 141 -11.03 5.55 7.57
CA LYS A 141 -12.14 5.44 6.63
C LYS A 141 -11.70 6.03 5.31
N ARG A 142 -12.13 5.42 4.20
CA ARG A 142 -11.98 6.03 2.88
C ARG A 142 -12.73 7.36 2.92
N VAL A 143 -12.02 8.45 2.67
CA VAL A 143 -12.62 9.76 2.44
C VAL A 143 -12.72 9.87 0.93
N SER A 144 -13.86 9.47 0.37
CA SER A 144 -14.11 9.76 -1.03
C SER A 144 -14.16 11.28 -1.18
N ILE A 145 -13.20 11.86 -1.90
CA ILE A 145 -13.29 13.26 -2.33
C ILE A 145 -14.61 13.43 -3.10
N TYR A 146 -14.99 12.43 -3.90
CA TYR A 146 -16.26 12.37 -4.62
C TYR A 146 -17.51 12.41 -3.70
N GLU A 147 -17.51 11.71 -2.56
CA GLU A 147 -18.64 11.75 -1.62
C GLU A 147 -18.70 13.07 -0.85
N LYS A 148 -17.56 13.66 -0.48
CA LYS A 148 -17.55 15.03 0.08
C LYS A 148 -18.03 16.05 -0.94
N THR A 149 -17.57 15.94 -2.18
CA THR A 149 -17.97 16.82 -3.27
C THR A 149 -19.43 16.62 -3.63
N ILE A 150 -19.99 15.40 -3.68
CA ILE A 150 -21.41 15.17 -3.88
C ILE A 150 -22.23 15.65 -2.67
N LYS A 151 -21.79 15.37 -1.45
CA LYS A 151 -22.50 15.78 -0.22
C LYS A 151 -22.53 17.30 -0.04
N HIS A 152 -21.51 18.02 -0.52
CA HIS A 152 -21.48 19.48 -0.52
C HIS A 152 -21.97 20.13 -1.83
N LYS A 153 -21.96 19.44 -2.98
CA LYS A 153 -22.52 19.95 -4.25
C LYS A 153 -23.99 19.61 -4.44
N LEU A 154 -24.57 18.64 -3.73
CA LEU A 154 -26.03 18.41 -3.74
C LEU A 154 -26.83 19.46 -2.95
N ASP A 155 -26.15 20.40 -2.30
CA ASP A 155 -26.79 21.58 -1.70
C ASP A 155 -26.94 22.72 -2.72
N PHE A 156 -27.55 22.42 -3.87
CA PHE A 156 -27.86 23.41 -4.92
C PHE A 156 -28.91 24.45 -4.49
N ARG A 157 -29.44 24.38 -3.26
CA ARG A 157 -30.42 25.33 -2.73
C ARG A 157 -29.78 26.56 -2.09
N ILE A 158 -28.48 26.53 -1.77
CA ILE A 158 -27.79 27.67 -1.13
C ILE A 158 -27.34 28.71 -2.18
N TYR A 159 -27.29 28.35 -3.47
CA TYR A 159 -26.91 29.27 -4.56
C TYR A 159 -28.10 29.75 -5.41
N GLN A 160 -29.34 29.55 -4.94
CA GLN A 160 -30.55 29.95 -5.67
C GLN A 160 -31.52 30.86 -4.91
N ASN A 161 -31.10 31.58 -3.86
CA ASN A 161 -31.80 32.80 -3.40
C ASN A 161 -30.85 33.75 -2.68
#